data_AF-A0A957ED55-F1
#
_entry.id   AF-A0A957ED55-F1
#
_cell.length_a   1.000
_cell.length_b   1.000
_cell.length_c   1.000
_cell.angle_alpha   90.00
_cell.angle_beta   90.00
_cell.angle_gamma   90.00
#
_symmetry.space_group_name_H-M   'P 1'
#
loop_
_entity.id
_entity.type
_entity.pdbx_description
1 polymer ?
#
loop_
_entity_poly.entity_id
_entity_poly.type
_entity_poly.pdbx_seq_one_letter_code
_entity_poly.pdbx_strand_id
1 'polypeptide(L)' 'SLAQWTGSWWQLSPSVFVDIAHSASGETAAPTTFFACPHCQTALPEAVNGRLVCPNSDCQRQWQVEDNLYDFKEPV' A
#
# COMPACT_ATOMS: atom_id res chain seq x y z
N SER A 1 0.23 27.86 -0.52
CA SER A 1 0.94 28.61 -1.56
C SER A 1 0.07 28.62 -2.81
N LEU A 2 -0.26 29.78 -3.38
CA LEU A 2 -1.36 29.93 -4.36
C LEU A 2 -0.90 30.20 -5.82
N ALA A 3 0.38 30.09 -6.14
CA ALA A 3 0.83 30.12 -7.54
C ALA A 3 2.23 29.51 -7.69
N GLN A 4 2.37 28.51 -8.57
CA GLN A 4 3.66 28.11 -9.14
C GLN A 4 3.65 28.39 -10.64
N TRP A 5 4.74 29.01 -11.12
CA TRP A 5 4.96 29.35 -12.51
C TRP A 5 5.33 28.09 -13.32
N THR A 6 4.32 27.38 -13.81
CA THR A 6 4.50 26.37 -14.87
C THR A 6 3.38 26.54 -15.89
N GLY A 7 3.68 27.19 -17.02
CA GLY A 7 2.78 27.30 -18.19
C GLY A 7 1.90 28.56 -18.22
N SER A 8 2.21 29.48 -19.14
CA SER A 8 1.59 30.81 -19.30
C SER A 8 0.19 30.73 -19.91
N TRP A 9 -0.86 30.63 -19.10
CA TRP A 9 -2.17 31.34 -19.23
C TRP A 9 -3.23 30.83 -18.24
N TRP A 10 -2.78 30.37 -17.06
CA TRP A 10 -3.59 30.02 -15.88
C TRP A 10 -4.00 28.54 -15.86
N GLN A 11 -3.21 27.74 -15.15
CA GLN A 11 -3.67 26.43 -14.68
C GLN A 11 -4.24 26.60 -13.28
N LEU A 12 -5.55 26.81 -13.20
CA LEU A 12 -6.30 26.77 -11.94
C LEU A 12 -6.44 25.30 -11.51
N SER A 13 -5.47 24.80 -10.75
CA SER A 13 -5.63 23.53 -10.02
C SER A 13 -6.01 23.86 -8.57
N PRO A 14 -7.30 23.93 -8.21
CA PRO A 14 -7.66 24.07 -6.80
C PRO A 14 -7.16 22.83 -6.06
N SER A 15 -6.15 23.01 -5.20
CA SER A 15 -5.72 21.96 -4.29
C SER A 15 -6.76 21.82 -3.19
N VAL A 16 -7.53 20.73 -3.20
CA VAL A 16 -8.44 20.37 -2.12
C VAL A 16 -7.68 19.45 -1.17
N PHE A 17 -7.48 19.89 0.06
CA PHE A 17 -7.01 19.03 1.14
C PHE A 17 -8.24 18.51 1.88
N VAL A 18 -8.35 17.20 2.01
CA VAL A 18 -9.35 16.54 2.86
C VAL A 18 -8.63 15.96 4.07
N ASP A 19 -9.17 16.24 5.25
CA ASP A 19 -8.77 15.53 6.47
C ASP A 19 -9.55 14.22 6.51
N ILE A 20 -8.81 13.11 6.55
CA ILE A 20 -9.37 11.76 6.62
C ILE A 20 -8.91 11.17 7.94
N ALA A 21 -9.85 11.09 8.88
CA ALA A 21 -9.66 10.40 10.13
C ALA A 21 -10.33 9.02 10.08
N HIS A 22 -9.70 8.01 10.70
CA HIS A 22 -10.37 6.75 10.94
C HIS A 22 -11.50 6.94 11.96
N SER A 23 -12.65 6.30 11.75
CA SER A 23 -13.74 6.38 12.72
C SER A 23 -13.34 5.76 14.05
N ALA A 24 -13.70 6.41 15.17
CA ALA A 24 -13.47 5.85 16.50
C ALA A 24 -14.29 4.57 16.76
N SER A 25 -15.33 4.33 15.96
CA SER A 25 -16.15 3.13 15.95
C SER A 25 -15.75 2.22 14.79
N GLY A 26 -15.58 0.92 15.05
CA GLY A 26 -15.30 -0.08 14.03
C GLY A 26 -14.74 -1.37 14.64
N GLU A 27 -14.78 -2.45 13.87
CA GLU A 27 -14.10 -3.69 14.23
C GLU A 27 -12.65 -3.62 13.77
N THR A 28 -11.73 -4.12 14.61
CA THR A 28 -10.34 -4.28 14.20
C THR A 28 -10.27 -5.37 13.13
N ALA A 29 -9.67 -5.05 11.98
CA ALA A 29 -9.46 -6.04 10.93
C ALA A 29 -8.66 -7.23 11.48
N ALA A 30 -9.04 -8.44 11.09
CA ALA A 30 -8.35 -9.63 11.54
C ALA A 30 -6.87 -9.59 11.06
N PRO A 31 -5.92 -10.07 11.88
CA PRO A 31 -4.53 -10.19 11.46
C PRO A 31 -4.45 -10.94 10.11
N THR A 32 -3.47 -10.60 9.27
CA THR A 32 -3.25 -11.22 7.94
C THR A 32 -4.30 -10.91 6.85
N THR A 33 -5.27 -10.04 7.12
CA THR A 33 -6.26 -9.62 6.10
C THR A 33 -5.88 -8.34 5.35
N PHE A 34 -4.76 -7.71 5.72
CA PHE A 34 -4.34 -6.41 5.21
C PHE A 34 -3.76 -6.47 3.79
N PHE A 35 -3.06 -7.55 3.45
CA PHE A 35 -2.33 -7.66 2.19
C PHE A 35 -2.67 -8.95 1.45
N ALA A 36 -2.70 -8.85 0.12
CA ALA A 36 -2.87 -9.97 -0.78
C ALA A 36 -1.73 -9.98 -1.80
N CYS A 37 -1.38 -11.18 -2.28
CA CYS A 37 -0.35 -11.37 -3.30
C CYS A 37 -0.75 -10.65 -4.59
N PRO A 38 0.07 -9.72 -5.13
CA PRO A 38 -0.20 -9.05 -6.40
C PRO A 38 -0.42 -9.99 -7.59
N HIS A 39 0.12 -11.21 -7.53
CA HIS A 39 0.06 -12.17 -8.62
C HIS A 39 -1.18 -13.08 -8.57
N CYS A 40 -1.47 -13.69 -7.42
CA CYS A 40 -2.51 -14.70 -7.28
C CYS A 40 -3.64 -14.29 -6.32
N GLN A 41 -3.60 -13.07 -5.78
CA GLN A 41 -4.58 -12.49 -4.86
C GLN A 41 -4.81 -13.27 -3.55
N THR A 42 -3.98 -14.27 -3.26
CA THR A 42 -4.02 -15.00 -1.99
C THR A 42 -3.58 -14.06 -0.86
N ALA A 43 -4.32 -14.06 0.26
CA ALA A 43 -3.96 -13.31 1.45
C ALA A 43 -2.54 -13.66 1.90
N LEU A 44 -1.76 -12.64 2.26
CA LEU A 44 -0.39 -12.80 2.72
C LEU A 44 -0.34 -12.86 4.26
N PRO A 45 0.46 -13.77 4.83
CA PRO A 45 0.68 -13.83 6.27
C PRO A 45 1.47 -12.60 6.74
N GLU A 46 1.75 -12.52 8.03
CA GLU A 46 2.65 -11.51 8.57
C GLU A 46 4.08 -11.70 8.05
N ALA A 47 4.82 -10.59 7.91
CA ALA A 47 6.19 -10.64 7.42
C ALA A 47 7.11 -11.31 8.45
N VAL A 48 7.98 -12.20 7.96
CA VAL A 48 8.99 -12.90 8.78
C VAL A 48 10.35 -12.56 8.22
N ASN A 49 11.24 -12.03 9.07
CA ASN A 49 12.61 -11.64 8.69
C ASN A 49 12.68 -10.70 7.47
N GLY A 50 11.79 -9.70 7.41
CA GLY A 50 11.76 -8.74 6.31
C GLY A 50 11.25 -9.32 4.98
N ARG A 51 10.51 -10.43 5.03
CA ARG A 51 9.94 -11.06 3.82
C ARG A 51 8.51 -11.51 4.03
N LEU A 52 7.72 -11.41 2.98
CA LEU A 52 6.40 -12.02 2.87
C LEU A 52 6.47 -13.14 1.84
N VAL A 53 6.12 -14.35 2.24
CA VAL A 53 6.05 -15.50 1.33
C VAL A 53 4.58 -15.80 1.05
N CYS A 54 4.23 -15.89 -0.23
CA CYS A 54 2.88 -16.28 -0.61
C CYS A 54 2.60 -17.74 -0.19
N PRO A 55 1.53 -18.02 0.58
CA PRO A 55 1.23 -19.36 1.07
C PRO A 55 0.64 -20.27 -0.01
N ASN A 56 0.28 -19.73 -1.17
CA ASN A 56 -0.22 -20.50 -2.30
C ASN A 56 0.93 -21.32 -2.91
N SER A 57 0.77 -22.65 -2.94
CA SER A 57 1.72 -23.61 -3.52
C SER A 57 2.04 -23.37 -4.98
N ASP A 58 1.10 -22.79 -5.74
CA ASP A 58 1.28 -22.54 -7.17
C ASP A 58 1.95 -21.18 -7.44
N CYS A 59 2.08 -20.32 -6.43
CA CYS A 59 2.68 -19.00 -6.56
C CYS A 59 4.04 -18.89 -5.85
N GLN A 60 4.07 -19.13 -4.52
CA GLN A 60 5.25 -19.07 -3.64
C GLN A 60 6.20 -17.86 -3.78
N ARG A 61 5.75 -16.77 -4.43
CA ARG A 61 6.54 -15.55 -4.61
C ARG A 61 6.84 -14.91 -3.26
N GLN A 62 8.00 -14.26 -3.19
CA GLN A 62 8.43 -13.52 -2.01
C GLN A 62 8.40 -12.02 -2.28
N TRP A 63 8.12 -11.24 -1.26
CA TRP A 63 8.09 -9.78 -1.31
C TRP A 63 8.95 -9.23 -0.18
N GLN A 64 9.73 -8.19 -0.47
CA GLN A 64 10.62 -7.57 0.49
C GLN A 64 9.85 -6.64 1.42
N VAL A 65 10.25 -6.64 2.70
CA VAL A 65 9.81 -5.68 3.69
C VAL A 65 11.06 -5.05 4.32
N GLU A 66 11.25 -3.76 4.08
CA GLU A 66 12.39 -2.98 4.55
C GLU A 66 11.87 -1.72 5.25
N ASP A 67 12.32 -1.46 6.48
CA ASP A 67 11.87 -0.31 7.28
C ASP A 67 10.33 -0.18 7.40
N ASN A 68 9.62 -1.31 7.53
CA ASN A 68 8.16 -1.42 7.51
C ASN A 68 7.49 -0.97 6.20
N LEU A 69 8.27 -0.81 5.13
CA LEU A 69 7.79 -0.55 3.78
C LEU A 69 7.70 -1.88 3.03
N TYR A 70 6.51 -2.19 2.55
CA TYR A 70 6.20 -3.40 1.83
C TYR A 70 6.41 -3.16 0.33
N ASP A 71 7.39 -3.84 -0.28
CA ASP A 71 7.64 -3.74 -1.71
C ASP A 71 6.94 -4.86 -2.49
N PHE A 72 5.90 -4.47 -3.23
CA PHE A 72 5.10 -5.34 -4.10
C PHE A 72 5.34 -5.09 -5.60
N LYS A 73 6.39 -4.34 -5.96
CA LYS A 73 6.68 -4.00 -7.36
C LYS A 73 7.30 -5.20 -8.08
N GLU A 74 8.30 -5.82 -7.45
CA GLU A 74 9.06 -6.93 -8.02
C GLU A 74 9.21 -8.05 -6.97
N PRO A 75 9.03 -9.32 -7.36
CA PRO A 75 9.27 -10.43 -6.45
C PRO A 75 10.77 -10.62 -6.19
N VAL A 76 11.10 -11.03 -4.97
CA VAL A 76 12.47 -11.40 -4.54
C VAL A 76 12.72 -12.90 -4.56
#